data_AF-A0A351FC32-F1
#
_entry.id   AF-A0A351FC32-F1
#
_cell.length_a   1.000
_cell.length_b   1.000
_cell.length_c   1.000
_cell.angle_alpha   90.00
_cell.angle_beta   90.00
_cell.angle_gamma   90.00
#
_symmetry.space_group_name_H-M   'P 1'
#
loop_
_entity.id
_entity.type
_entity.pdbx_description
1 polymer ?
#
loop_
_entity_poly.entity_id
_entity_poly.type
_entity_poly.pdbx_seq_one_letter_code
_entity_poly.pdbx_strand_id
1 'polypeptide(L)'
;MKNKPSPKPSPWNPTHLLRDYKQTILRPKEDQRQGFAKVVAGGRVTGIDAEKPYLERMVTGVSLVQEQSSVQCPAKSREQAVLESVSSNLEAGIQLIDHQETALAKIGGKLSDIALCLNRVQNPKADPKERFGAQATCLIAKKGIKDLSQSTYDNAALFSNGPSKPITIAVPTQGEWEGLSVEKCDLSKPGLMVVNGGKVYGDGPGVFLDHGSISRAFGEWRNLCVQNRMQWSLLIERLRGICGLLKRFSQGESWEMPEFPKDPKLGPLRRPHRNN
;
A
#
# COMPACT_ATOMS: atom_id res chain seq x y z
N MET A 1 -59.87 -13.95 49.85
CA MET A 1 -58.46 -14.16 50.29
C MET A 1 -57.98 -15.47 49.67
N LYS A 2 -56.95 -15.61 48.83
CA LYS A 2 -55.91 -14.75 48.26
C LYS A 2 -55.72 -15.23 46.81
N ASN A 3 -55.83 -14.34 45.82
CA ASN A 3 -55.52 -14.64 44.42
C ASN A 3 -54.01 -14.82 44.28
N LYS A 4 -53.56 -16.00 43.80
CA LYS A 4 -52.18 -16.23 43.38
C LYS A 4 -51.94 -15.49 42.04
N PRO A 5 -50.91 -14.64 41.91
CA PRO A 5 -50.56 -14.08 40.62
C PRO A 5 -49.80 -15.14 39.79
N SER A 6 -50.31 -15.40 38.60
CA SER A 6 -49.65 -16.16 37.55
C SER A 6 -48.39 -15.42 37.05
N PRO A 7 -47.31 -16.14 36.70
CA PRO A 7 -46.06 -15.51 36.27
C PRO A 7 -46.23 -14.86 34.90
N LYS A 8 -45.79 -13.60 34.78
CA LYS A 8 -45.71 -12.89 33.51
C LYS A 8 -44.69 -13.57 32.59
N PRO A 9 -44.97 -13.78 31.30
CA PRO A 9 -43.99 -14.30 30.36
C PRO A 9 -42.88 -13.26 30.15
N SER A 10 -41.62 -13.71 30.23
CA SER A 10 -40.46 -12.88 29.89
C SER A 10 -40.44 -12.62 28.38
N PRO A 11 -40.14 -11.38 27.94
CA PRO A 11 -39.93 -11.12 26.53
C PRO A 11 -38.44 -11.30 26.22
N TRP A 12 -37.96 -12.54 26.30
CA TRP A 12 -36.61 -12.89 25.82
C TRP A 12 -36.75 -13.81 24.62
N ASN A 13 -36.86 -13.17 23.47
CA ASN A 13 -36.90 -13.81 22.16
C ASN A 13 -35.44 -14.06 21.72
N PRO A 14 -34.95 -15.31 21.61
CA PRO A 14 -33.56 -15.61 21.28
C PRO A 14 -33.27 -15.53 19.77
N THR A 15 -33.90 -14.59 19.07
CA THR A 15 -33.79 -14.40 17.62
C THR A 15 -33.13 -13.06 17.23
N HIS A 16 -32.53 -12.35 18.18
CA HIS A 16 -31.93 -11.03 17.95
C HIS A 16 -30.38 -11.00 17.89
N LEU A 17 -29.73 -12.13 17.59
CA LEU A 17 -28.27 -12.19 17.37
C LEU A 17 -27.84 -12.76 16.01
N LEU A 18 -28.76 -12.86 15.05
CA LEU A 18 -28.44 -13.22 13.67
C LEU A 18 -29.28 -12.37 12.71
N ARG A 19 -28.95 -11.08 12.58
CA ARG A 19 -29.35 -10.29 11.41
C ARG A 19 -28.27 -9.28 11.03
N ASP A 20 -27.75 -9.48 9.83
CA ASP A 20 -27.30 -8.45 8.91
C ASP A 20 -26.07 -7.62 9.27
N TYR A 21 -24.90 -8.28 9.39
CA TYR A 21 -23.65 -7.67 8.89
C TYR A 21 -23.56 -7.83 7.36
N LYS A 22 -24.61 -7.41 6.63
CA LYS A 22 -24.37 -6.82 5.32
C LYS A 22 -23.89 -5.40 5.61
N GLN A 23 -22.59 -5.25 5.83
CA GLN A 23 -21.96 -3.97 5.57
C GLN A 23 -22.28 -3.65 4.12
N THR A 24 -23.29 -2.81 3.93
CA THR A 24 -23.55 -2.15 2.67
C THR A 24 -22.26 -1.40 2.38
N ILE A 25 -21.39 -2.01 1.57
CA ILE A 25 -20.27 -1.34 0.95
C ILE A 25 -20.95 -0.25 0.14
N LEU A 26 -21.00 0.96 0.70
CA LEU A 26 -21.25 2.16 -0.06
C LEU A 26 -20.13 2.19 -1.10
N ARG A 27 -20.39 1.59 -2.25
CA ARG A 27 -19.59 1.82 -3.45
C ARG A 27 -19.59 3.33 -3.61
N PRO A 28 -18.43 3.99 -3.56
CA PRO A 28 -18.36 5.41 -3.83
C PRO A 28 -19.02 5.63 -5.20
N LYS A 29 -20.01 6.52 -5.23
CA LYS A 29 -20.72 6.92 -6.45
C LYS A 29 -19.71 7.15 -7.57
N GLU A 30 -20.02 6.60 -8.75
CA GLU A 30 -19.29 6.78 -10.00
C GLU A 30 -19.30 8.26 -10.42
N ASP A 31 -18.44 9.04 -9.79
CA ASP A 31 -17.90 10.31 -10.29
C ASP A 31 -16.39 10.35 -10.00
N GLN A 32 -15.73 9.21 -10.22
CA GLN A 32 -14.28 9.09 -10.21
C GLN A 32 -13.71 9.75 -11.48
N ARG A 33 -13.46 11.06 -11.40
CA ARG A 33 -12.54 11.78 -12.29
C ARG A 33 -11.30 10.90 -12.53
N GLN A 34 -11.03 10.63 -13.81
CA GLN A 34 -10.41 9.39 -14.29
C GLN A 34 -9.01 9.09 -13.71
N GLY A 35 -8.90 7.92 -13.06
CA GLY A 35 -7.74 7.03 -13.22
C GLY A 35 -6.64 7.02 -12.16
N PHE A 36 -6.55 7.98 -11.25
CA PHE A 36 -5.45 8.06 -10.25
C PHE A 36 -6.01 8.43 -8.86
N ALA A 37 -5.62 7.69 -7.81
CA ALA A 37 -6.06 7.99 -6.45
C ALA A 37 -5.09 8.90 -5.68
N LYS A 38 -3.79 8.70 -5.92
CA LYS A 38 -2.69 9.44 -5.32
C LYS A 38 -1.56 9.56 -6.33
N VAL A 39 -0.76 10.60 -6.19
CA VAL A 39 0.39 10.89 -7.03
C VAL A 39 1.58 11.27 -6.17
N VAL A 40 2.79 11.13 -6.72
CA VAL A 40 3.99 11.73 -6.11
C VAL A 40 4.30 13.01 -6.86
N ALA A 41 4.20 14.14 -6.18
CA ALA A 41 4.47 15.47 -6.71
C ALA A 41 5.22 16.31 -5.68
N GLY A 42 6.26 17.03 -6.10
CA GLY A 42 7.14 17.78 -5.20
C GLY A 42 7.81 16.92 -4.12
N GLY A 43 8.12 15.65 -4.43
CA GLY A 43 8.72 14.71 -3.48
C GLY A 43 7.77 14.16 -2.43
N ARG A 44 6.46 14.33 -2.58
CA ARG A 44 5.46 13.90 -1.58
C ARG A 44 4.29 13.14 -2.20
N VAL A 45 3.75 12.19 -1.44
CA VAL A 45 2.54 11.46 -1.82
C VAL A 45 1.31 12.29 -1.51
N THR A 46 0.67 12.80 -2.55
CA THR A 46 -0.47 13.73 -2.43
C THR A 46 -1.73 13.17 -3.10
N GLY A 47 -2.89 13.65 -2.64
CA GLY A 47 -4.14 13.48 -3.37
C GLY A 47 -4.16 14.41 -4.58
N ILE A 48 -4.87 14.01 -5.63
CA ILE A 48 -5.02 14.86 -6.81
C ILE A 48 -6.04 15.96 -6.53
N ASP A 49 -5.57 17.21 -6.56
CA ASP A 49 -6.41 18.39 -6.51
C ASP A 49 -6.77 18.83 -7.92
N ALA A 50 -8.04 18.75 -8.31
CA ALA A 50 -8.47 19.01 -9.68
C ALA A 50 -8.35 20.50 -10.09
N GLU A 51 -8.30 21.41 -9.12
CA GLU A 51 -8.31 22.86 -9.38
C GLU A 51 -6.92 23.39 -9.77
N LYS A 52 -5.88 22.55 -9.66
CA LYS A 52 -4.50 22.92 -9.94
C LYS A 52 -4.07 22.61 -11.39
N PRO A 53 -3.09 23.34 -11.95
CA PRO A 53 -2.48 23.01 -13.24
C PRO A 53 -1.86 21.61 -13.26
N TYR A 54 -1.86 20.93 -14.42
CA TYR A 54 -1.34 19.56 -14.55
C TYR A 54 0.09 19.38 -14.04
N LEU A 55 0.99 20.31 -14.36
CA LEU A 55 2.38 20.25 -13.92
C LEU A 55 2.49 20.29 -12.38
N GLU A 56 1.68 21.12 -11.73
CA GLU A 56 1.61 21.21 -10.26
C GLU A 56 1.04 19.93 -9.64
N ARG A 57 -0.04 19.41 -10.24
CA ARG A 57 -0.70 18.19 -9.77
C ARG A 57 0.19 16.96 -9.85
N MET A 58 0.96 16.82 -10.94
CA MET A 58 1.59 15.55 -11.29
C MET A 58 3.09 15.52 -11.05
N VAL A 59 3.74 16.68 -10.98
CA VAL A 59 5.21 16.75 -10.96
C VAL A 59 5.70 17.62 -9.81
N THR A 60 5.30 18.90 -9.77
CA THR A 60 6.03 19.89 -8.96
C THR A 60 5.48 20.05 -7.54
N GLY A 61 4.21 19.70 -7.34
CA GLY A 61 3.51 20.05 -6.11
C GLY A 61 3.40 21.57 -5.92
N VAL A 62 2.93 21.98 -4.74
CA VAL A 62 2.64 23.39 -4.41
C VAL A 62 3.91 24.25 -4.29
N SER A 63 5.07 23.61 -4.10
CA SER A 63 6.29 24.27 -3.64
C SER A 63 7.02 25.12 -4.68
N LEU A 64 6.80 24.93 -5.99
CA LEU A 64 7.53 25.73 -6.99
C LEU A 64 7.02 27.17 -7.14
N VAL A 65 5.85 27.52 -6.61
CA VAL A 65 5.25 28.85 -6.84
C VAL A 65 5.70 29.89 -5.80
N GLN A 66 6.33 29.50 -4.68
CA GLN A 66 6.63 30.42 -3.57
C GLN A 66 8.09 30.95 -3.49
N GLU A 67 9.05 30.40 -4.23
CA GLU A 67 10.46 30.82 -4.13
C GLU A 67 10.95 31.75 -5.25
N GLN A 68 10.13 32.72 -5.67
CA GLN A 68 10.63 33.90 -6.41
C GLN A 68 10.97 35.07 -5.49
N SER A 69 11.39 34.80 -4.25
CA SER A 69 11.83 35.83 -3.30
C SER A 69 13.29 35.60 -2.93
N SER A 70 14.15 36.36 -3.61
CA SER A 70 15.52 36.73 -3.21
C SER A 70 16.50 35.62 -2.79
N VAL A 71 17.48 35.35 -3.65
CA VAL A 71 18.94 35.31 -3.36
C VAL A 71 19.66 34.92 -4.66
N GLN A 72 20.77 35.58 -4.95
CA GLN A 72 21.60 35.42 -6.15
C GLN A 72 22.17 33.99 -6.29
N CYS A 73 21.41 33.11 -6.93
CA CYS A 73 21.91 31.95 -7.66
C CYS A 73 21.63 32.19 -9.15
N PRO A 74 22.42 31.64 -10.10
CA PRO A 74 22.01 31.64 -11.50
C PRO A 74 20.60 31.05 -11.54
N ALA A 75 19.62 31.85 -12.00
CA ALA A 75 18.22 31.48 -11.96
C ALA A 75 18.08 30.10 -12.63
N LYS A 76 17.75 29.07 -11.84
CA LYS A 76 17.55 27.72 -12.38
C LYS A 76 16.52 27.84 -13.49
N SER A 77 16.81 27.27 -14.66
CA SER A 77 15.82 27.22 -15.72
C SER A 77 14.59 26.45 -15.22
N ARG A 78 13.41 26.79 -15.75
CA ARG A 78 12.17 26.10 -15.41
C ARG A 78 12.30 24.59 -15.64
N GLU A 79 12.97 24.22 -16.72
CA GLU A 79 13.27 22.87 -17.14
C GLU A 79 14.10 22.13 -16.11
N GLN A 80 15.16 22.76 -15.59
CA GLN A 80 15.99 22.18 -14.54
C GLN A 80 15.18 21.95 -13.27
N ALA A 81 14.37 22.92 -12.84
CA ALA A 81 13.52 22.78 -11.66
C ALA A 81 12.49 21.63 -11.81
N VAL A 82 11.94 21.45 -13.01
CA VAL A 82 11.03 20.33 -13.31
C VAL A 82 11.77 18.99 -13.22
N LEU A 83 12.96 18.87 -13.81
CA LEU A 83 13.75 17.63 -13.76
C LEU A 83 14.20 17.29 -12.33
N GLU A 84 14.61 18.29 -11.55
CA GLU A 84 14.92 18.13 -10.12
C GLU A 84 13.69 17.63 -9.34
N SER A 85 12.50 18.18 -9.64
CA SER A 85 11.26 17.71 -9.03
C SER A 85 10.89 16.28 -9.44
N VAL A 86 11.11 15.89 -10.70
CA VAL A 86 10.91 14.50 -11.14
C VAL A 86 11.87 13.56 -10.41
N SER A 87 13.13 13.94 -10.24
CA SER A 87 14.12 13.19 -9.45
C SER A 87 13.63 12.99 -8.01
N SER A 88 13.17 14.07 -7.38
CA SER A 88 12.62 14.02 -6.01
C SER A 88 11.37 13.13 -5.91
N ASN A 89 10.49 13.14 -6.92
CA ASN A 89 9.33 12.25 -6.94
C ASN A 89 9.73 10.77 -7.06
N LEU A 90 10.73 10.46 -7.88
CA LEU A 90 11.25 9.11 -8.02
C LEU A 90 11.89 8.62 -6.70
N GLU A 91 12.66 9.48 -6.03
CA GLU A 91 13.24 9.20 -4.71
C GLU A 91 12.16 8.92 -3.66
N ALA A 92 11.11 9.73 -3.60
CA ALA A 92 9.99 9.50 -2.68
C ALA A 92 9.25 8.18 -3.00
N GLY A 93 9.10 7.84 -4.28
CA GLY A 93 8.59 6.53 -4.71
C GLY A 93 9.47 5.36 -4.24
N ILE A 94 10.79 5.48 -4.37
CA ILE A 94 11.75 4.48 -3.90
C ILE A 94 11.66 4.33 -2.37
N GLN A 95 11.65 5.44 -1.63
CA GLN A 95 11.52 5.41 -0.18
C GLN A 95 10.21 4.75 0.28
N LEU A 96 9.09 4.99 -0.42
CA LEU A 96 7.84 4.30 -0.14
C LEU A 96 7.99 2.78 -0.28
N ILE A 97 8.64 2.32 -1.35
CA ILE A 97 8.91 0.90 -1.61
C ILE A 97 9.86 0.31 -0.56
N ASP A 98 10.88 1.04 -0.12
CA ASP A 98 11.81 0.61 0.94
C ASP A 98 11.08 0.45 2.30
N HIS A 99 10.14 1.34 2.61
CA HIS A 99 9.29 1.21 3.79
C HIS A 99 8.37 -0.01 3.69
N GLN A 100 7.80 -0.26 2.51
CA GLN A 100 7.02 -1.46 2.23
C GLN A 100 7.87 -2.73 2.37
N GLU A 101 9.10 -2.74 1.88
CA GLU A 101 10.06 -3.85 1.99
C GLU A 101 10.39 -4.16 3.45
N THR A 102 10.71 -3.12 4.22
CA THR A 102 11.01 -3.23 5.65
C THR A 102 9.83 -3.81 6.42
N ALA A 103 8.61 -3.36 6.13
CA ALA A 103 7.41 -3.88 6.76
C ALA A 103 7.11 -5.32 6.34
N LEU A 104 7.32 -5.68 5.05
CA LEU A 104 7.22 -7.06 4.57
C LEU A 104 8.23 -7.99 5.26
N ALA A 105 9.48 -7.55 5.45
CA ALA A 105 10.48 -8.34 6.16
C ALA A 105 10.04 -8.65 7.60
N LYS A 106 9.47 -7.66 8.30
CA LYS A 106 8.88 -7.86 9.63
C LYS A 106 7.69 -8.82 9.62
N ILE A 107 6.81 -8.72 8.62
CA ILE A 107 5.71 -9.68 8.43
C ILE A 107 6.25 -11.10 8.23
N GLY A 108 7.30 -11.28 7.42
CA GLY A 108 7.97 -12.57 7.23
C GLY A 108 8.50 -13.16 8.53
N GLY A 109 9.10 -12.33 9.39
CA GLY A 109 9.49 -12.73 10.75
C GLY A 109 8.31 -13.23 11.58
N LYS A 110 7.16 -12.55 11.53
CA LYS A 110 5.94 -12.98 12.24
C LYS A 110 5.32 -14.26 11.68
N LEU A 111 5.40 -14.49 10.37
CA LEU A 111 5.01 -15.78 9.78
C LEU A 111 5.90 -16.92 10.28
N SER A 112 7.21 -16.67 10.43
CA SER A 112 8.15 -17.63 11.01
C SER A 112 7.83 -17.93 12.48
N ASP A 113 7.50 -16.91 13.28
CA ASP A 113 7.06 -17.08 14.66
C ASP A 113 5.83 -18.01 14.74
N ILE A 114 4.84 -17.81 13.85
CA ILE A 114 3.63 -18.64 13.77
C ILE A 114 3.97 -20.08 13.37
N ALA A 115 4.88 -20.28 12.41
CA ALA A 115 5.35 -21.61 12.01
C ALA A 115 6.02 -22.36 13.17
N LEU A 116 6.85 -21.67 13.96
CA LEU A 116 7.46 -22.25 15.16
C LEU A 116 6.42 -22.63 16.22
N CYS A 117 5.38 -21.79 16.40
CA CYS A 117 4.28 -22.12 17.31
C CYS A 117 3.54 -23.38 16.86
N LEU A 118 3.30 -23.56 15.56
CA LEU A 118 2.69 -24.78 15.03
C LEU A 118 3.55 -26.02 15.34
N ASN A 119 4.86 -25.94 15.07
CA ASN A 119 5.79 -27.05 15.35
C ASN A 119 5.80 -27.45 16.83
N ARG A 120 5.76 -26.47 17.74
CA ARG A 120 5.69 -26.73 19.19
C ARG A 120 4.40 -27.45 19.56
N VAL A 121 3.26 -27.05 19.00
CA VAL A 121 1.98 -27.70 19.31
C VAL A 121 1.94 -29.14 18.77
N GLN A 122 2.50 -29.37 17.59
CA GLN A 122 2.51 -30.69 16.96
C GLN A 122 3.54 -31.64 17.57
N ASN A 123 4.46 -31.15 18.41
CA ASN A 123 5.38 -32.01 19.14
C ASN A 123 4.58 -32.96 20.06
N PRO A 124 4.69 -34.29 19.88
CA PRO A 124 3.97 -35.26 20.70
C PRO A 124 4.31 -35.18 22.19
N LYS A 125 5.51 -34.66 22.53
CA LYS A 125 6.00 -34.49 23.90
C LYS A 125 5.58 -33.17 24.54
N ALA A 126 4.99 -32.24 23.79
CA ALA A 126 4.58 -30.95 24.32
C ALA A 126 3.41 -31.11 25.28
N ASP A 127 3.57 -30.58 26.49
CA ASP A 127 2.53 -30.59 27.50
C ASP A 127 1.43 -29.54 27.17
N PRO A 128 0.25 -29.60 27.82
CA PRO A 128 -0.81 -28.62 27.57
C PRO A 128 -0.39 -27.17 27.80
N LYS A 129 0.49 -26.90 28.78
CA LYS A 129 0.96 -25.55 29.11
C LYS A 129 1.81 -24.96 27.99
N GLU A 130 2.70 -25.75 27.39
CA GLU A 130 3.50 -25.40 26.22
C GLU A 130 2.59 -25.08 25.02
N ARG A 131 1.58 -25.92 24.78
CA ARG A 131 0.62 -25.72 23.68
C ARG A 131 -0.20 -24.43 23.84
N PHE A 132 -0.65 -24.12 25.07
CA PHE A 132 -1.29 -22.84 25.36
C PHE A 132 -0.34 -21.65 25.19
N GLY A 133 0.91 -21.77 25.62
CA GLY A 133 1.93 -20.73 25.42
C GLY A 133 2.24 -20.47 23.94
N ALA A 134 2.29 -21.51 23.12
CA ALA A 134 2.45 -21.40 21.67
C ALA A 134 1.26 -20.69 21.02
N GLN A 135 0.02 -21.00 21.44
CA GLN A 135 -1.17 -20.27 20.97
C GLN A 135 -1.14 -18.79 21.37
N ALA A 136 -0.73 -18.45 22.59
CA ALA A 136 -0.60 -17.06 23.03
C ALA A 136 0.44 -16.30 22.17
N THR A 137 1.58 -16.94 21.89
CA THR A 137 2.64 -16.36 21.04
C THR A 137 2.16 -16.17 19.60
N CYS A 138 1.40 -17.13 19.06
CA CYS A 138 0.77 -17.02 17.74
C CYS A 138 -0.16 -15.79 17.67
N LEU A 139 -0.98 -15.55 18.70
CA LEU A 139 -1.85 -14.36 18.75
C LEU A 139 -1.05 -13.04 18.78
N ILE A 140 0.07 -13.00 19.51
CA ILE A 140 0.96 -11.83 19.52
C ILE A 140 1.57 -11.60 18.13
N ALA A 141 2.04 -12.65 17.46
CA ALA A 141 2.59 -12.55 16.11
C ALA A 141 1.54 -12.04 15.11
N LYS A 142 0.32 -12.58 15.16
CA LYS A 142 -0.81 -12.12 14.33
C LYS A 142 -1.16 -10.66 14.58
N LYS A 143 -1.20 -10.24 15.85
CA LYS A 143 -1.38 -8.82 16.20
C LYS A 143 -0.27 -7.96 15.59
N GLY A 144 0.98 -8.41 15.66
CA GLY A 144 2.11 -7.73 15.01
C GLY A 144 1.93 -7.57 13.49
N ILE A 145 1.42 -8.59 12.80
CA ILE A 145 1.09 -8.48 11.36
C ILE A 145 -0.01 -7.44 11.13
N LYS A 146 -1.05 -7.43 11.97
CA LYS A 146 -2.15 -6.45 11.88
C LYS A 146 -1.65 -5.03 12.10
N ASP A 147 -0.80 -4.81 13.09
CA ASP A 147 -0.25 -3.48 13.38
C ASP A 147 0.64 -3.01 12.20
N LEU A 148 1.46 -3.91 11.63
CA LEU A 148 2.27 -3.62 10.44
C LEU A 148 1.41 -3.30 9.21
N SER A 149 0.26 -3.97 9.03
CA SER A 149 -0.65 -3.74 7.90
C SER A 149 -1.20 -2.30 7.83
N GLN A 150 -1.15 -1.57 8.95
CA GLN A 150 -1.62 -0.18 9.05
C GLN A 150 -0.49 0.85 8.83
N SER A 151 0.72 0.39 8.53
CA SER A 151 1.88 1.27 8.33
C SER A 151 1.67 2.21 7.14
N THR A 152 2.20 3.43 7.27
CA THR A 152 2.08 4.49 6.28
C THR A 152 3.44 5.11 5.96
N TYR A 153 3.59 5.62 4.74
CA TYR A 153 4.65 6.55 4.35
C TYR A 153 4.00 7.81 3.78
N ASP A 154 4.37 8.98 4.31
CA ASP A 154 3.79 10.28 3.91
C ASP A 154 2.25 10.27 3.85
N ASN A 155 1.60 9.76 4.91
CA ASN A 155 0.15 9.60 5.02
C ASN A 155 -0.50 8.70 3.94
N ALA A 156 0.30 7.91 3.20
CA ALA A 156 -0.16 6.88 2.31
C ALA A 156 0.04 5.50 2.95
N ALA A 157 -1.04 4.74 3.06
CA ALA A 157 -0.99 3.34 3.47
C ALA A 157 -0.07 2.56 2.52
N LEU A 158 0.87 1.80 3.10
CA LEU A 158 1.77 0.92 2.38
C LEU A 158 1.01 -0.28 1.82
N PHE A 159 0.15 -0.88 2.63
CA PHE A 159 -0.60 -2.08 2.26
C PHE A 159 -2.03 -1.77 1.80
N SER A 160 -2.62 -2.73 1.09
CA SER A 160 -4.06 -2.75 0.79
C SER A 160 -4.72 -4.02 1.32
N ASN A 161 -6.04 -3.95 1.49
CA ASN A 161 -6.92 -5.09 1.76
C ASN A 161 -7.77 -5.34 0.52
N GLY A 162 -7.14 -5.87 -0.53
CA GLY A 162 -7.75 -6.14 -1.82
C GLY A 162 -7.21 -5.23 -2.93
N PRO A 163 -7.85 -5.27 -4.12
CA PRO A 163 -7.48 -4.43 -5.24
C PRO A 163 -7.47 -2.95 -4.83
N SER A 164 -6.37 -2.27 -5.12
CA SER A 164 -6.20 -0.85 -4.79
C SER A 164 -5.64 -0.07 -5.95
N LYS A 165 -6.00 1.21 -6.05
CA LYS A 165 -5.45 2.09 -7.07
C LYS A 165 -3.98 2.38 -6.75
N PRO A 166 -3.08 2.29 -7.74
CA PRO A 166 -1.67 2.58 -7.53
C PRO A 166 -1.44 4.07 -7.27
N ILE A 167 -0.28 4.37 -6.68
CA ILE A 167 0.28 5.72 -6.60
C ILE A 167 1.01 5.98 -7.91
N THR A 168 0.82 7.14 -8.52
CA THR A 168 1.44 7.45 -9.82
C THR A 168 2.58 8.46 -9.72
N ILE A 169 3.66 8.19 -10.43
CA ILE A 169 4.79 9.09 -10.61
C ILE A 169 4.87 9.47 -12.09
N ALA A 170 4.81 10.76 -12.38
CA ALA A 170 4.98 11.27 -13.75
C ALA A 170 6.47 11.39 -14.07
N VAL A 171 6.89 10.79 -15.18
CA VAL A 171 8.27 10.87 -15.69
C VAL A 171 8.29 11.22 -17.17
N PRO A 172 9.21 12.06 -17.65
CA PRO A 172 9.37 12.32 -19.07
C PRO A 172 10.08 11.12 -19.73
N THR A 173 9.59 10.68 -20.88
CA THR A 173 10.17 9.59 -21.68
C THR A 173 9.89 9.83 -23.15
N GLN A 174 10.95 9.87 -23.98
CA GLN A 174 10.86 10.01 -25.45
C GLN A 174 9.96 11.17 -25.93
N GLY A 175 9.97 12.30 -25.22
CA GLY A 175 9.16 13.47 -25.60
C GLY A 175 7.70 13.42 -25.12
N GLU A 176 7.32 12.43 -24.32
CA GLU A 176 5.99 12.31 -23.71
C GLU A 176 6.08 12.17 -22.18
N TRP A 177 4.97 12.40 -21.48
CA TRP A 177 4.86 12.08 -20.06
C TRP A 177 4.31 10.66 -19.86
N GLU A 178 5.06 9.84 -19.12
CA GLU A 178 4.69 8.48 -18.72
C GLU A 178 4.31 8.44 -17.24
N GLY A 179 3.29 7.63 -16.90
CA GLY A 179 2.84 7.42 -15.52
C GLY A 179 3.31 6.07 -14.98
N LEU A 180 4.35 6.08 -14.16
CA LEU A 180 4.81 4.89 -13.44
C LEU A 180 3.84 4.59 -12.29
N SER A 181 3.39 3.34 -12.21
CA SER A 181 2.47 2.89 -11.16
C SER A 181 3.23 2.20 -10.04
N VAL A 182 3.10 2.72 -8.83
CA VAL A 182 3.59 2.10 -7.59
C VAL A 182 2.40 1.45 -6.89
N GLU A 183 2.37 0.13 -6.90
CA GLU A 183 1.35 -0.70 -6.31
C GLU A 183 1.62 -0.97 -4.83
N LYS A 184 0.54 -0.93 -4.05
CA LYS A 184 0.54 -1.36 -2.66
C LYS A 184 0.51 -2.88 -2.59
N CYS A 185 1.22 -3.46 -1.64
CA CYS A 185 1.14 -4.88 -1.37
C CYS A 185 -0.22 -5.24 -0.78
N ASP A 186 -0.95 -6.10 -1.47
CA ASP A 186 -2.25 -6.61 -1.04
C ASP A 186 -2.06 -7.73 -0.02
N LEU A 187 -2.43 -7.48 1.24
CA LEU A 187 -2.35 -8.45 2.33
C LEU A 187 -3.62 -9.32 2.47
N SER A 188 -4.65 -9.08 1.65
CA SER A 188 -5.88 -9.89 1.63
C SER A 188 -5.75 -11.17 0.80
N LYS A 189 -4.52 -11.66 0.59
CA LYS A 189 -4.30 -12.92 -0.10
C LYS A 189 -4.84 -14.10 0.73
N PRO A 190 -5.42 -15.13 0.10
CA PRO A 190 -6.10 -16.20 0.81
C PRO A 190 -5.26 -16.88 1.92
N GLY A 191 -3.99 -17.18 1.67
CA GLY A 191 -3.09 -17.79 2.65
C GLY A 191 -2.82 -16.86 3.84
N LEU A 192 -2.51 -15.59 3.59
CA LEU A 192 -2.32 -14.59 4.65
C LEU A 192 -3.61 -14.39 5.49
N MET A 193 -4.77 -14.39 4.84
CA MET A 193 -6.07 -14.31 5.53
C MET A 193 -6.33 -15.54 6.42
N VAL A 194 -6.01 -16.74 5.93
CA VAL A 194 -6.15 -17.98 6.71
C VAL A 194 -5.25 -17.93 7.95
N VAL A 195 -3.98 -17.53 7.81
CA VAL A 195 -3.07 -17.37 8.96
C VAL A 195 -3.59 -16.33 9.95
N ASN A 196 -4.10 -15.20 9.47
CA ASN A 196 -4.65 -14.16 10.34
C ASN A 196 -5.98 -14.57 11.00
N GLY A 197 -6.75 -15.47 10.39
CA GLY A 197 -8.00 -16.01 10.95
C GLY A 197 -7.84 -17.26 11.81
N GLY A 198 -6.71 -17.98 11.68
CA GLY A 198 -6.54 -19.31 12.27
C GLY A 198 -5.91 -19.33 13.67
N LYS A 199 -5.80 -20.54 14.21
CA LYS A 199 -5.22 -20.87 15.52
C LYS A 199 -4.32 -22.11 15.40
N VAL A 200 -3.35 -22.24 16.30
CA VAL A 200 -2.50 -23.45 16.36
C VAL A 200 -2.98 -24.42 17.45
N TYR A 201 -3.68 -23.94 18.48
CA TYR A 201 -4.19 -24.78 19.58
C TYR A 201 -5.41 -24.15 20.29
N GLY A 202 -6.19 -24.98 20.98
CA GLY A 202 -7.31 -24.59 21.86
C GLY A 202 -8.67 -24.43 21.15
N ASP A 203 -9.70 -24.08 21.94
CA ASP A 203 -11.11 -24.05 21.49
C ASP A 203 -11.58 -22.69 20.98
N GLY A 204 -10.67 -21.73 20.83
CA GLY A 204 -10.99 -20.39 20.30
C GLY A 204 -11.56 -20.42 18.87
N PRO A 205 -12.17 -19.32 18.40
CA PRO A 205 -12.72 -19.25 17.05
C PRO A 205 -11.63 -19.37 15.98
N GLY A 206 -12.03 -19.76 14.77
CA GLY A 206 -11.15 -19.86 13.60
C GLY A 206 -10.72 -21.29 13.25
N VAL A 207 -10.05 -21.43 12.11
CA VAL A 207 -9.55 -22.72 11.60
C VAL A 207 -8.23 -23.11 12.28
N PHE A 208 -8.01 -24.42 12.46
CA PHE A 208 -6.68 -24.90 12.87
C PHE A 208 -5.70 -24.74 11.72
N LEU A 209 -4.59 -24.08 12.00
CA LEU A 209 -3.50 -23.92 11.04
C LEU A 209 -2.74 -25.23 10.91
N ASP A 210 -2.40 -25.57 9.67
CA ASP A 210 -1.54 -26.67 9.31
C ASP A 210 -0.34 -26.16 8.49
N HIS A 211 0.60 -27.08 8.20
CA HIS A 211 1.77 -26.72 7.41
C HIS A 211 1.40 -26.22 6.01
N GLY A 212 0.32 -26.73 5.42
CA GLY A 212 -0.17 -26.29 4.11
C GLY A 212 -0.59 -24.81 4.12
N SER A 213 -1.35 -24.40 5.12
CA SER A 213 -1.80 -23.02 5.30
C SER A 213 -0.64 -22.06 5.50
N ILE A 214 0.34 -22.44 6.33
CA ILE A 214 1.55 -21.63 6.57
C ILE A 214 2.43 -21.54 5.32
N SER A 215 2.64 -22.66 4.62
CA SER A 215 3.42 -22.70 3.38
C SER A 215 2.81 -21.81 2.30
N ARG A 216 1.48 -21.83 2.15
CA ARG A 216 0.76 -20.94 1.24
C ARG A 216 0.97 -19.47 1.59
N ALA A 217 0.81 -19.10 2.85
CA ALA A 217 1.05 -17.73 3.32
C ALA A 217 2.49 -17.26 3.04
N PHE A 218 3.49 -18.13 3.24
CA PHE A 218 4.87 -17.81 2.86
C PHE A 218 5.05 -17.64 1.35
N GLY A 219 4.41 -18.47 0.52
CA GLY A 219 4.43 -18.31 -0.93
C GLY A 219 3.88 -16.96 -1.37
N GLU A 220 2.73 -16.57 -0.83
CA GLU A 220 2.10 -15.27 -1.09
C GLU A 220 2.97 -14.10 -0.62
N TRP A 221 3.51 -14.18 0.60
CA TRP A 221 4.44 -13.18 1.13
C TRP A 221 5.69 -13.01 0.26
N ARG A 222 6.30 -14.11 -0.21
CA ARG A 222 7.46 -14.05 -1.12
C ARG A 222 7.10 -13.36 -2.42
N ASN A 223 5.93 -13.65 -2.99
CA ASN A 223 5.47 -12.99 -4.21
C ASN A 223 5.32 -11.47 -4.01
N LEU A 224 4.81 -11.02 -2.85
CA LEU A 224 4.75 -9.60 -2.51
C LEU A 224 6.16 -8.97 -2.44
N CYS A 225 7.13 -9.66 -1.82
CA CYS A 225 8.52 -9.18 -1.79
C CYS A 225 9.12 -9.07 -3.20
N VAL A 226 8.88 -10.05 -4.07
CA VAL A 226 9.35 -10.03 -5.47
C VAL A 226 8.73 -8.87 -6.24
N GLN A 227 7.41 -8.67 -6.14
CA GLN A 227 6.72 -7.56 -6.76
C GLN A 227 7.26 -6.20 -6.29
N ASN A 228 7.48 -6.06 -4.98
CA ASN A 228 8.06 -4.85 -4.40
C ASN A 228 9.46 -4.57 -4.97
N ARG A 229 10.29 -5.61 -5.09
CA ARG A 229 11.66 -5.51 -5.63
C ARG A 229 11.69 -5.17 -7.13
N MET A 230 10.74 -5.66 -7.91
CA MET A 230 10.59 -5.31 -9.32
C MET A 230 10.24 -3.84 -9.49
N GLN A 231 9.27 -3.34 -8.71
CA GLN A 231 8.90 -1.93 -8.72
C GLN A 231 10.09 -1.04 -8.30
N TRP A 232 10.82 -1.43 -7.26
CA TRP A 232 12.03 -0.74 -6.82
C TRP A 232 13.05 -0.58 -7.95
N SER A 233 13.33 -1.68 -8.66
CA SER A 233 14.32 -1.71 -9.73
C SER A 233 13.93 -0.78 -10.88
N LEU A 234 12.64 -0.78 -11.25
CA LEU A 234 12.12 0.13 -12.28
C LEU A 234 12.29 1.60 -11.89
N LEU A 235 11.97 1.97 -10.64
CA LEU A 235 12.13 3.35 -10.19
C LEU A 235 13.60 3.80 -10.16
N ILE A 236 14.51 2.91 -9.73
CA ILE A 236 15.95 3.19 -9.71
C ILE A 236 16.51 3.37 -11.12
N GLU A 237 16.10 2.54 -12.07
CA GLU A 237 16.48 2.69 -13.48
C GLU A 237 16.03 4.05 -14.02
N ARG A 238 14.77 4.41 -13.77
CA ARG A 238 14.20 5.71 -14.18
C ARG A 238 14.92 6.88 -13.50
N LEU A 239 15.23 6.79 -12.22
CA LEU A 239 15.98 7.82 -11.48
C LEU A 239 17.36 8.02 -12.10
N ARG A 240 18.10 6.95 -12.38
CA ARG A 240 19.42 7.05 -13.05
C ARG A 240 19.33 7.72 -14.41
N GLY A 241 18.29 7.43 -15.18
CA GLY A 241 18.01 8.11 -16.46
C GLY A 241 17.81 9.62 -16.29
N ILE A 242 17.01 10.04 -15.31
CA ILE A 242 16.76 11.45 -15.01
C ILE A 242 18.01 12.16 -14.46
N CYS A 243 18.78 11.52 -13.57
CA CYS A 243 20.06 12.07 -13.12
C CYS A 243 21.05 12.24 -14.27
N GLY A 244 21.10 11.27 -15.20
CA GLY A 244 21.90 11.39 -16.42
C GLY A 244 21.46 12.54 -17.33
N LEU A 245 20.15 12.75 -17.47
CA LEU A 245 19.59 13.87 -18.21
C LEU A 245 19.92 15.23 -17.53
N LEU A 246 19.75 15.33 -16.21
CA LEU A 246 20.13 16.51 -15.43
C LEU A 246 21.61 16.86 -15.61
N LYS A 247 22.49 15.85 -15.57
CA LYS A 247 23.93 16.04 -15.78
C LYS A 247 24.22 16.60 -17.18
N ARG A 248 23.62 16.03 -18.23
CA ARG A 248 23.79 16.51 -19.61
C ARG A 248 23.24 17.91 -19.82
N PHE A 249 22.09 18.20 -19.24
CA PHE A 249 21.50 19.54 -19.25
C PHE A 249 22.42 20.57 -18.58
N SER A 250 23.02 20.22 -17.43
CA SER A 250 24.01 21.08 -16.76
C SER A 250 25.30 21.31 -17.56
N GLN A 251 25.58 20.45 -18.54
CA GLN A 251 26.73 20.56 -19.44
C GLN A 251 26.40 21.35 -20.73
N GLY A 252 25.16 21.84 -20.87
CA GLY A 252 24.72 22.68 -21.99
C GLY A 252 23.90 21.95 -23.06
N GLU A 253 23.56 20.67 -22.88
CA GLU A 253 22.55 20.04 -23.75
C GLU A 253 21.17 20.68 -23.51
N SER A 254 20.41 20.88 -24.58
CA SER A 254 19.02 21.31 -24.47
C SER A 254 18.12 20.11 -24.13
N TRP A 255 17.13 20.37 -23.28
CA TRP A 255 16.02 19.46 -23.04
C TRP A 255 14.74 20.27 -23.12
N GLU A 256 13.79 19.79 -23.90
CA GLU A 256 12.47 20.39 -24.02
C GLU A 256 11.48 19.61 -23.18
N MET A 257 10.73 20.33 -22.34
CA MET A 257 9.72 19.73 -21.50
C MET A 257 8.54 19.22 -22.35
N PRO A 258 8.14 17.95 -22.23
CA PRO A 258 6.97 17.43 -22.94
C PRO A 258 5.69 18.20 -22.59
N GLU A 259 4.83 18.43 -23.58
CA GLU A 259 3.51 19.00 -23.32
C GLU A 259 2.57 17.98 -22.68
N PHE A 260 1.71 18.45 -21.76
CA PHE A 260 0.61 17.63 -21.27
C PHE A 260 -0.55 17.64 -22.27
N PRO A 261 -1.26 16.51 -22.48
CA PRO A 261 -2.42 16.46 -23.36
C PRO A 261 -3.51 17.45 -22.93
N LYS A 262 -4.03 18.23 -23.88
CA LYS A 262 -5.09 19.23 -23.63
C LYS A 262 -6.47 18.61 -23.38
N ASP A 263 -6.74 17.42 -23.92
CA ASP A 263 -8.00 16.69 -23.73
C ASP A 263 -7.75 15.19 -23.47
N PRO A 264 -7.68 14.77 -22.20
CA PRO A 264 -7.24 13.44 -21.86
C PRO A 264 -8.44 12.47 -21.80
N LYS A 265 -8.98 12.06 -22.96
CA LYS A 265 -9.93 10.91 -23.02
C LYS A 265 -9.33 9.64 -22.37
N LEU A 266 -8.01 9.57 -22.29
CA LEU A 266 -7.22 8.47 -21.73
C LEU A 266 -6.39 8.89 -20.49
N GLY A 267 -6.63 10.04 -19.87
CA GLY A 267 -5.76 10.56 -18.81
C GLY A 267 -4.49 11.23 -19.37
N PRO A 268 -3.85 12.12 -18.59
CA PRO A 268 -2.77 13.01 -19.06
C PRO A 268 -1.40 12.35 -19.22
N LEU A 269 -1.29 11.06 -18.90
CA LEU A 269 -0.03 10.30 -18.91
C LEU A 269 -0.19 9.04 -19.74
N ARG A 270 0.81 8.75 -20.57
CA ARG A 270 0.93 7.44 -21.21
C ARG A 270 1.13 6.39 -20.12
N ARG A 271 0.36 5.31 -20.18
CA ARG A 271 0.45 4.18 -19.25
C ARG A 271 0.82 2.93 -20.04
N PRO A 272 2.09 2.47 -19.98
CA PRO A 272 2.55 1.34 -20.78
C PRO A 272 1.77 0.05 -20.55
N HIS A 273 1.10 -0.09 -19.40
CA HIS A 273 0.43 -1.33 -18.97
C HIS A 273 -1.09 -1.20 -18.77
N ARG A 274 -1.75 -0.20 -19.37
CA ARG A 274 -3.18 0.04 -19.11
C ARG A 274 -4.12 -1.04 -19.64
N ASN A 275 -3.66 -1.88 -20.57
CA ASN A 275 -4.45 -2.93 -21.21
C ASN A 275 -4.15 -4.34 -20.68
N ASN A 276 -3.34 -4.45 -19.62
CA ASN A 276 -3.16 -5.70 -18.86
C ASN A 276 -3.99 -5.68 -17.57
#